data_AF-C1MR21-F1
#
_entry.id   AF-C1MR21-F1
#
_cell.length_a   1.000
_cell.length_b   1.000
_cell.length_c   1.000
_cell.angle_alpha   90.00
_cell.angle_beta   90.00
_cell.angle_gamma   90.00
#
_symmetry.space_group_name_H-M   'P 1'
#
loop_
_entity.id
_entity.type
_entity.pdbx_description
1 polymer ?
#
loop_
_entity_poly.entity_id
_entity_poly.type
_entity_poly.pdbx_seq_one_letter_code
_entity_poly.pdbx_strand_id
1 'polypeptide(L)'
;AFLGDAVWELYVRRLFFAPPTRPRTYDLKCKRAVRAEAQDVVLRKLVDRGFFTDEEMKVVKWGRNASYGNVPTRLRGKNGKGGFATYRNASALECVVGYLYMTDSARLETMMATLG
;
A
#
# COMPACT_ATOMS: atom_id res chain seq x y z
N ALA A 1 -4.12 6.13 -6.46
CA ALA A 1 -3.77 6.24 -5.03
C ALA A 1 -5.01 6.40 -4.17
N PHE A 2 -5.70 7.55 -4.19
CA PHE A 2 -6.79 7.86 -3.26
C PHE A 2 -7.85 6.76 -3.06
N LEU A 3 -8.41 6.19 -4.14
CA LEU A 3 -9.34 5.06 -4.04
C LEU A 3 -8.68 3.81 -3.44
N GLY A 4 -7.48 3.47 -3.89
CA GLY A 4 -6.78 2.29 -3.44
C GLY A 4 -6.29 2.37 -2.00
N ASP A 5 -6.08 3.57 -1.45
CA ASP A 5 -5.83 3.76 -0.01
C ASP A 5 -7.04 3.31 0.83
N ALA A 6 -8.25 3.72 0.45
CA ALA A 6 -9.48 3.28 1.12
C ALA A 6 -9.70 1.76 1.00
N VAL A 7 -9.44 1.19 -0.18
CA VAL A 7 -9.52 -0.26 -0.41
C VAL A 7 -8.48 -0.98 0.44
N TRP A 8 -7.22 -0.55 0.44
CA TRP A 8 -6.15 -1.12 1.25
C TRP A 8 -6.51 -1.12 2.74
N GLU A 9 -6.99 0.02 3.25
CA GLU A 9 -7.41 0.13 4.64
C GLU A 9 -8.54 -0.84 5.00
N LEU A 10 -9.51 -1.05 4.10
CA LEU A 10 -10.58 -2.03 4.30
C LEU A 10 -10.02 -3.46 4.41
N TYR A 11 -9.10 -3.86 3.53
CA TYR A 11 -8.48 -5.19 3.59
C TYR A 11 -7.66 -5.38 4.86
N VAL A 12 -6.87 -4.39 5.26
CA VAL A 12 -6.10 -4.44 6.51
C VAL A 12 -7.01 -4.58 7.73
N ARG A 13 -8.13 -3.83 7.77
CA ARG A 13 -9.13 -3.93 8.84
C ARG A 13 -9.76 -5.32 8.88
N ARG A 14 -10.11 -5.89 7.72
CA ARG A 14 -10.64 -7.25 7.60
C ARG A 14 -9.64 -8.30 8.10
N LEU A 15 -8.36 -8.18 7.73
CA LEU A 15 -7.29 -9.11 8.13
C LEU A 15 -7.12 -9.19 9.66
N PHE A 16 -7.20 -8.06 10.35
CA PHE A 16 -7.03 -8.01 11.81
C PHE A 16 -8.33 -8.12 12.61
N PHE A 17 -9.48 -8.27 11.94
CA PHE A 17 -10.78 -8.28 12.58
C PHE A 17 -10.98 -9.52 13.48
N ALA A 18 -10.47 -10.68 13.04
CA ALA A 18 -10.62 -11.95 13.74
C ALA A 18 -9.25 -12.60 14.05
N PRO A 19 -9.08 -13.22 15.24
CA PRO A 19 -10.02 -13.25 16.36
C PRO A 19 -10.15 -11.86 17.04
N PRO A 20 -11.27 -11.58 17.75
CA PRO A 20 -11.48 -10.31 18.42
C PRO A 20 -10.35 -9.96 19.39
N THR A 21 -9.92 -8.70 19.38
CA THR A 21 -8.94 -8.17 20.33
C THR A 21 -9.45 -6.87 20.95
N ARG A 22 -8.76 -6.36 21.97
CA ARG A 22 -9.10 -5.05 22.58
C ARG A 22 -9.08 -3.96 21.49
N PRO A 23 -10.05 -3.02 21.46
CA PRO A 23 -10.16 -2.00 20.40
C PRO A 23 -8.85 -1.25 20.12
N ARG A 24 -8.11 -0.85 21.16
CA ARG A 24 -6.80 -0.20 21.03
C ARG A 24 -5.74 -1.08 20.37
N THR A 25 -5.76 -2.39 20.64
CA THR A 25 -4.80 -3.34 20.03
C THR A 25 -5.11 -3.50 18.55
N TYR A 26 -6.38 -3.67 18.19
CA TYR A 26 -6.85 -3.73 16.82
C TYR A 26 -6.48 -2.46 16.03
N ASP A 27 -6.83 -1.27 16.54
CA ASP A 27 -6.50 0.01 15.90
C ASP A 27 -4.99 0.17 15.68
N LEU A 28 -4.15 -0.18 16.66
CA LEU A 28 -2.70 -0.12 16.52
C LEU A 28 -2.16 -1.10 15.47
N LYS A 29 -2.73 -2.30 15.33
CA LYS A 29 -2.35 -3.26 14.29
C LYS A 29 -2.68 -2.70 12.91
N CYS A 30 -3.91 -2.23 12.71
CA CYS A 30 -4.35 -1.63 11.45
C CYS A 30 -3.48 -0.42 11.09
N LYS A 31 -3.30 0.53 12.02
CA LYS A 31 -2.46 1.72 11.81
C LYS A 31 -1.02 1.40 11.46
N ARG A 32 -0.46 0.30 11.97
CA ARG A 32 0.90 -0.14 11.61
C ARG A 32 0.96 -0.65 10.17
N ALA A 33 -0.04 -1.39 9.72
CA ALA A 33 -0.07 -1.98 8.38
C ALA A 33 -0.47 -0.98 7.26
N VAL A 34 -1.25 0.06 7.57
CA VAL A 34 -1.60 1.10 6.58
C VAL A 34 -0.53 2.20 6.43
N ARG A 35 0.53 2.19 7.25
CA ARG A 35 1.63 3.17 7.13
C ARG A 35 2.40 2.98 5.83
N ALA A 36 2.81 4.09 5.24
CA ALA A 36 3.65 4.13 4.03
C ALA A 36 4.89 3.20 4.10
N GLU A 37 5.54 3.08 5.25
CA GLU A 37 6.69 2.19 5.46
C GLU A 37 6.30 0.71 5.31
N ALA A 38 5.13 0.32 5.82
CA ALA A 38 4.62 -1.04 5.67
C ALA A 38 4.21 -1.31 4.22
N GLN A 39 3.52 -0.36 3.59
CA GLN A 39 3.13 -0.45 2.18
C GLN A 39 4.36 -0.53 1.24
N ASP A 40 5.42 0.24 1.52
CA ASP A 40 6.69 0.17 0.79
C ASP A 40 7.31 -1.23 0.85
N VAL A 41 7.37 -1.82 2.04
CA VAL A 41 7.84 -3.21 2.22
C VAL A 41 7.01 -4.20 1.42
N VAL A 42 5.68 -4.05 1.41
CA VAL A 42 4.78 -4.90 0.63
C VAL A 42 5.08 -4.77 -0.87
N LEU A 43 5.11 -3.54 -1.40
CA LEU A 43 5.34 -3.32 -2.82
C LEU A 43 6.68 -3.91 -3.26
N ARG A 44 7.74 -3.69 -2.49
CA ARG A 44 9.07 -4.24 -2.79
C ARG A 44 9.04 -5.76 -2.85
N LYS A 45 8.40 -6.42 -1.87
CA LYS A 45 8.24 -7.89 -1.88
C LYS A 45 7.49 -8.40 -3.10
N LEU A 46 6.41 -7.72 -3.53
CA LEU A 46 5.63 -8.12 -4.71
C LEU A 46 6.45 -7.95 -6.00
N VAL A 47 7.22 -6.86 -6.10
CA VAL A 47 8.14 -6.61 -7.23
C VAL A 47 9.24 -7.66 -7.27
N ASP A 48 9.91 -7.92 -6.15
CA ASP A 48 11.04 -8.85 -6.06
C ASP A 48 10.63 -10.30 -6.39
N ARG A 49 9.36 -10.65 -6.13
CA ARG A 49 8.77 -11.94 -6.49
C ARG A 49 8.27 -12.03 -7.93
N GLY A 50 8.35 -10.95 -8.70
CA GLY A 50 7.78 -10.91 -10.05
C GLY A 50 6.26 -11.11 -10.07
N PHE A 51 5.55 -10.66 -9.03
CA PHE A 51 4.10 -10.88 -8.90
C PHE A 51 3.29 -10.21 -10.02
N PHE A 52 3.72 -9.01 -10.42
CA PHE A 52 2.96 -8.17 -11.33
C PHE A 52 3.17 -8.55 -12.79
N THR A 53 2.10 -8.46 -13.59
CA THR A 53 2.18 -8.50 -15.04
C THR A 53 2.83 -7.23 -15.59
N ASP A 54 3.18 -7.22 -16.88
CA ASP A 54 3.74 -6.04 -17.53
C ASP A 54 2.79 -4.83 -17.51
N GLU A 55 1.48 -5.06 -17.60
CA GLU A 55 0.47 -4.02 -17.52
C GLU A 55 0.35 -3.45 -16.10
N GLU A 56 0.25 -4.32 -15.10
CA GLU A 56 0.22 -3.91 -13.69
C GLU A 56 1.50 -3.15 -13.31
N MET A 57 2.65 -3.56 -13.86
CA MET A 57 3.92 -2.89 -13.63
C MET A 57 3.98 -1.49 -14.25
N LYS A 58 3.26 -1.23 -15.35
CA LYS A 58 3.09 0.15 -15.87
C LYS A 58 2.33 1.00 -14.88
N VAL A 59 1.27 0.48 -14.24
CA VAL A 59 0.50 1.18 -13.20
C VAL A 59 1.37 1.48 -11.97
N VAL A 60 2.17 0.49 -11.53
CA VAL A 60 3.12 0.69 -10.42
C VAL A 60 4.14 1.79 -10.74
N LYS A 61 4.74 1.76 -11.93
CA LYS A 61 5.70 2.79 -12.37
C LYS A 61 5.04 4.17 -12.47
N TRP A 62 3.82 4.23 -12.99
CA TRP A 62 3.05 5.48 -13.06
C TRP A 62 2.78 6.04 -11.67
N GLY A 63 2.33 5.22 -10.72
CA GLY A 63 2.07 5.64 -9.33
C GLY A 63 3.34 6.13 -8.61
N ARG A 64 4.50 5.52 -8.87
CA ARG A 64 5.79 6.00 -8.32
C ARG A 64 6.19 7.39 -8.81
N ASN A 65 5.84 7.70 -10.06
CA ASN A 65 6.25 8.92 -10.74
C ASN A 65 5.18 10.01 -10.73
N ALA A 66 3.96 9.68 -10.28
CA ALA A 66 2.91 10.66 -10.10
C ALA A 66 3.37 11.72 -9.09
N SER A 67 3.36 12.98 -9.53
CA SER A 67 3.76 14.14 -8.75
C SER A 67 2.74 14.40 -7.64
N TYR A 68 2.87 13.69 -6.53
CA TYR A 68 2.14 14.01 -5.33
C TYR A 68 2.84 15.16 -4.60
N GLY A 69 2.04 16.12 -4.11
CA GLY A 69 2.51 17.26 -3.33
C GLY A 69 3.22 16.87 -2.03
N ASN A 70 3.31 17.81 -1.09
CA ASN A 70 4.13 17.71 0.12
C ASN A 70 4.14 16.32 0.79
N VAL A 71 5.31 15.68 0.79
CA VAL A 71 5.57 14.43 1.53
C VAL A 71 5.28 14.64 3.03
N PRO A 72 4.59 13.70 3.71
CA PRO A 72 4.32 13.80 5.14
C PRO A 72 5.59 14.03 5.97
N THR A 73 5.56 14.95 6.93
CA THR A 73 6.73 15.33 7.76
C THR A 73 7.36 14.14 8.47
N ARG A 74 6.56 13.16 8.90
CA ARG A 74 7.05 11.91 9.54
C ARG A 74 7.97 11.08 8.64
N LEU A 75 7.80 11.18 7.32
CA LEU A 75 8.62 10.46 6.33
C LEU A 75 9.82 11.29 5.90
N ARG A 76 9.80 12.61 6.11
CA ARG A 76 10.91 13.47 5.75
C ARG A 76 12.11 13.10 6.62
N GLY A 77 13.21 12.71 5.98
CA GLY A 77 14.49 12.50 6.65
C GLY A 77 15.00 13.80 7.30
N LYS A 78 16.11 13.70 8.06
CA LYS A 78 16.78 14.91 8.58
C LYS A 78 16.96 15.94 7.44
N ASN A 79 16.62 17.18 7.73
CA ASN A 79 16.67 18.32 6.78
C ASN A 79 15.71 18.22 5.59
N GLY A 80 14.62 17.47 5.69
CA GLY A 80 13.61 17.38 4.63
C GLY A 80 14.03 16.52 3.43
N LYS A 81 15.21 15.90 3.48
CA LYS A 81 15.81 15.08 2.42
C LYS A 81 15.76 13.60 2.83
N GLY A 82 14.62 12.95 2.63
CA GLY A 82 14.47 11.52 2.92
C GLY A 82 13.02 11.05 2.87
N GLY A 83 12.80 9.75 2.74
CA GLY A 83 11.47 9.09 2.70
C GLY A 83 10.61 9.34 1.47
N PHE A 84 11.11 10.07 0.47
CA PHE A 84 10.45 10.20 -0.84
C PHE A 84 10.26 8.85 -1.52
N ALA A 85 11.25 7.95 -1.44
CA ALA A 85 11.16 6.62 -2.03
C ALA A 85 10.05 5.77 -1.38
N THR A 86 9.99 5.76 -0.04
CA THR A 86 8.94 5.08 0.71
C THR A 86 7.56 5.64 0.39
N TYR A 87 7.42 6.96 0.34
CA TYR A 87 6.14 7.59 -0.02
C TYR A 87 5.71 7.26 -1.46
N ARG A 88 6.63 7.33 -2.43
CA ARG A 88 6.36 6.95 -3.83
C ARG A 88 5.99 5.46 -3.96
N ASN A 89 6.62 4.59 -3.18
CA ASN A 89 6.30 3.17 -3.18
C ASN A 89 4.94 2.88 -2.53
N ALA A 90 4.61 3.53 -1.41
CA ALA A 90 3.28 3.43 -0.82
C ALA A 90 2.20 3.91 -1.81
N SER A 91 2.40 5.09 -2.40
CA SER A 91 1.44 5.61 -3.38
C SER A 91 1.31 4.74 -4.64
N ALA A 92 2.40 4.12 -5.08
CA ALA A 92 2.36 3.15 -6.17
C ALA A 92 1.58 1.88 -5.82
N LEU A 93 1.70 1.39 -4.58
CA LEU A 93 0.87 0.28 -4.09
C LEU A 93 -0.61 0.68 -4.12
N GLU A 94 -0.96 1.84 -3.56
CA GLU A 94 -2.33 2.37 -3.58
C GLU A 94 -2.85 2.56 -5.01
N CYS A 95 -1.98 2.94 -5.97
CA CYS A 95 -2.36 3.03 -7.38
C CYS A 95 -2.72 1.67 -7.97
N VAL A 96 -1.89 0.64 -7.78
CA VAL A 96 -2.18 -0.69 -8.33
C VAL A 96 -3.36 -1.37 -7.63
N VAL A 97 -3.52 -1.16 -6.31
CA VAL A 97 -4.70 -1.61 -5.55
C VAL A 97 -5.98 -0.98 -6.13
N GLY A 98 -5.98 0.35 -6.33
CA GLY A 98 -7.14 1.06 -6.87
C GLY A 98 -7.44 0.67 -8.32
N TYR A 99 -6.41 0.41 -9.13
CA TYR A 99 -6.58 -0.09 -10.49
C TYR A 99 -7.25 -1.47 -10.49
N LEU A 100 -6.68 -2.44 -9.77
CA LEU A 100 -7.22 -3.81 -9.71
C LEU A 100 -8.63 -3.85 -9.12
N TYR A 101 -8.93 -3.01 -8.13
CA TYR A 101 -10.29 -2.89 -7.59
C TYR A 101 -11.33 -2.52 -8.66
N MET A 102 -10.94 -1.71 -9.65
CA MET A 102 -11.82 -1.24 -10.72
C MET A 102 -11.85 -2.17 -11.93
N THR A 103 -10.78 -2.94 -12.17
CA THR A 103 -10.60 -3.70 -13.41
C THR A 103 -10.67 -5.21 -13.22
N ASP A 104 -10.22 -5.73 -12.07
CA ASP A 104 -10.11 -7.17 -11.81
C ASP A 104 -10.10 -7.47 -10.31
N SER A 105 -11.28 -7.71 -9.76
CA SER A 105 -11.45 -8.03 -8.34
C SER A 105 -10.85 -9.38 -7.95
N ALA A 106 -10.81 -10.37 -8.84
CA ALA A 106 -10.22 -11.67 -8.57
C ALA A 106 -8.69 -11.57 -8.45
N ARG A 107 -8.08 -10.76 -9.31
CA ARG A 107 -6.65 -10.44 -9.24
C ARG A 107 -6.31 -9.63 -7.99
N LEU A 108 -7.17 -8.69 -7.59
CA LEU A 108 -7.03 -7.97 -6.33
C LEU A 108 -7.03 -8.92 -5.13
N GLU A 109 -8.01 -9.83 -5.05
CA GLU A 109 -8.08 -10.83 -3.96
C GLU A 109 -6.83 -11.71 -3.94
N THR A 110 -6.34 -12.13 -5.12
CA THR A 110 -5.07 -12.88 -5.24
C THR A 110 -3.89 -12.10 -4.66
N MET A 111 -3.80 -10.80 -4.97
CA MET A 111 -2.75 -9.93 -4.42
C MET A 111 -2.87 -9.81 -2.89
N MET A 112 -4.09 -9.61 -2.38
CA MET A 112 -4.32 -9.43 -0.94
C MET A 112 -4.03 -10.71 -0.13
N ALA A 113 -4.32 -11.88 -0.70
CA ALA A 113 -3.97 -13.18 -0.09
C ALA A 113 -2.45 -13.40 0.08
N THR A 114 -1.61 -12.65 -0.65
CA THR A 114 -0.14 -12.74 -0.45
C THR A 114 0.35 -12.03 0.82
N LEU A 115 -0.51 -11.24 1.48
CA LEU A 115 -0.17 -10.43 2.66
C LEU A 115 -0.29 -11.20 3.98
N GLY A 116 -1.01 -12.34 3.98
CA GLY A 116 -1.29 -13.16 5.15
C GLY A 116 -2.25 -14.29 4.84
#